data_AF-A0A126P7R4-F1
#
_entry.id   AF-A0A126P7R4-F1
#
_cell.length_a   1.000
_cell.length_b   1.000
_cell.length_c   1.000
_cell.angle_alpha   90.00
_cell.angle_beta   90.00
_cell.angle_gamma   90.00
#
_symmetry.space_group_name_H-M   'P 1'
#
loop_
_entity.id
_entity.type
_entity.pdbx_description
1 polymer ?
#
loop_
_entity_poly.entity_id
_entity_poly.type
_entity_poly.pdbx_seq_one_letter_code
_entity_poly.pdbx_strand_id
1 'polypeptide(L)'
;MQNFTVERLSFQHLAELPAAWDNTDYKALLTKMAYDNPDEIDAAELKAMCLMSITDQEPADAAKIVLEYLFEDELKEGQIDQLAHQLQTEKLWEENPRLELHEGFFNATQLLYEAYNGKFPHPQAVEFKVKVTAADGADLAVFDENPAAPLLRLLAPGLSDSALLHRLFGDQLAGTTFVEAPSILWQITPSEKTATSVVFDVIASDYWLEDFKYADTYEAPTHADASVEVAE
;
A
#
# COMPACT_ATOMS: atom_id res chain seq x y z
N MET A 1 1.08 -7.96 26.69
CA MET A 1 1.51 -6.73 26.00
C MET A 1 2.96 -6.54 26.36
N GLN A 2 3.84 -6.65 25.38
CA GLN A 2 5.29 -6.50 25.58
C GLN A 2 5.72 -5.12 25.07
N ASN A 3 6.66 -4.48 25.76
CA ASN A 3 7.19 -3.18 25.35
C ASN A 3 8.35 -3.35 24.39
N PHE A 4 8.37 -2.53 23.34
CA PHE A 4 9.43 -2.49 22.36
C PHE A 4 9.96 -1.06 22.23
N THR A 5 11.26 -0.93 22.01
CA THR A 5 11.85 0.32 21.53
C THR A 5 11.64 0.39 20.03
N VAL A 6 11.04 1.49 19.56
CA VAL A 6 10.76 1.77 18.15
C VAL A 6 11.65 2.92 17.70
N GLU A 7 12.38 2.72 16.61
CA GLU A 7 13.32 3.68 16.06
C GLU A 7 13.12 3.82 14.56
N ARG A 8 12.76 5.02 14.09
CA ARG A 8 12.71 5.33 12.65
C ARG A 8 14.13 5.54 12.13
N LEU A 9 14.52 4.71 11.17
CA LEU A 9 15.87 4.76 10.57
C LEU A 9 15.91 5.63 9.31
N SER A 10 14.84 5.61 8.51
CA SER A 10 14.69 6.42 7.29
C SER A 10 13.23 6.80 7.07
N PHE A 11 12.98 7.76 6.18
CA PHE A 11 11.65 8.09 5.68
C PHE A 11 11.78 8.81 4.34
N GLN A 12 11.00 8.43 3.35
CA GLN A 12 10.89 9.13 2.08
C GLN A 12 9.49 9.00 1.49
N HIS A 13 9.16 9.92 0.59
CA HIS A 13 7.97 9.82 -0.24
C HIS A 13 8.23 9.02 -1.50
N LEU A 14 7.22 8.30 -1.95
CA LEU A 14 7.21 7.57 -3.21
C LEU A 14 6.11 8.11 -4.11
N ALA A 15 6.47 8.42 -5.35
CA ALA A 15 5.51 8.71 -6.42
C ALA A 15 5.08 7.44 -7.16
N GLU A 16 5.86 6.36 -7.04
CA GLU A 16 5.63 5.04 -7.64
C GLU A 16 6.11 3.97 -6.65
N LEU A 17 5.33 2.89 -6.49
CA LEU A 17 5.73 1.80 -5.60
C LEU A 17 6.76 0.90 -6.30
N PRO A 18 7.77 0.39 -5.57
CA PRO A 18 8.67 -0.63 -6.10
C PRO A 18 7.87 -1.84 -6.55
N ALA A 19 8.18 -2.35 -7.75
CA ALA A 19 7.55 -3.53 -8.33
C ALA A 19 6.00 -3.48 -8.43
N ALA A 20 5.40 -2.27 -8.49
CA ALA A 20 3.98 -2.09 -8.77
C ALA A 20 3.53 -2.71 -10.09
N TRP A 21 4.44 -2.70 -11.07
CA TRP A 21 4.23 -3.16 -12.43
C TRP A 21 5.50 -3.85 -12.93
N ASP A 22 5.34 -4.97 -13.63
CA ASP A 22 6.41 -5.69 -14.32
C ASP A 22 6.15 -5.85 -15.82
N ASN A 23 7.08 -6.49 -16.51
CA ASN A 23 6.98 -6.70 -17.97
C ASN A 23 5.80 -7.57 -18.38
N THR A 24 5.37 -8.50 -17.55
CA THR A 24 4.17 -9.32 -17.76
C THR A 24 2.93 -8.44 -17.70
N ASP A 25 2.85 -7.55 -16.71
CA ASP A 25 1.73 -6.62 -16.56
C ASP A 25 1.61 -5.69 -17.77
N TYR A 26 2.73 -5.08 -18.20
CA TYR A 26 2.72 -4.20 -19.37
C TYR A 26 2.28 -4.93 -20.64
N LYS A 27 2.72 -6.17 -20.85
CA LYS A 27 2.26 -6.99 -21.98
C LYS A 27 0.77 -7.31 -21.91
N ALA A 28 0.25 -7.61 -20.73
CA ALA A 28 -1.17 -7.89 -20.53
C ALA A 28 -2.03 -6.65 -20.80
N LEU A 29 -1.62 -5.48 -20.29
CA LEU A 29 -2.27 -4.20 -20.56
C LEU A 29 -2.24 -3.85 -22.06
N LEU A 30 -1.09 -3.99 -22.72
CA LEU A 30 -0.95 -3.82 -24.17
C LEU A 30 -1.89 -4.75 -24.95
N THR A 31 -2.02 -6.00 -24.52
CA THR A 31 -2.97 -6.96 -25.11
C THR A 31 -4.42 -6.51 -24.92
N LYS A 32 -4.80 -6.05 -23.73
CA LYS A 32 -6.15 -5.50 -23.46
C LYS A 32 -6.44 -4.24 -24.29
N MET A 33 -5.42 -3.45 -24.62
CA MET A 33 -5.51 -2.31 -25.54
C MET A 33 -5.42 -2.69 -27.02
N ALA A 34 -5.47 -3.98 -27.35
CA ALA A 34 -5.39 -4.52 -28.71
C ALA A 34 -4.10 -4.15 -29.47
N TYR A 35 -2.98 -4.01 -28.76
CA TYR A 35 -1.65 -3.86 -29.38
C TYR A 35 -1.20 -5.16 -30.06
N ASP A 36 -0.68 -5.05 -31.28
CA ASP A 36 -0.21 -6.20 -32.06
C ASP A 36 1.13 -6.74 -31.53
N ASN A 37 1.20 -8.04 -31.22
CA ASN A 37 2.40 -8.76 -30.79
C ASN A 37 3.23 -8.08 -29.66
N PRO A 38 2.68 -7.84 -28.45
CA PRO A 38 3.43 -7.25 -27.33
C PRO A 38 4.69 -8.03 -26.92
N ASP A 39 4.76 -9.31 -27.28
CA ASP A 39 5.92 -10.17 -27.01
C ASP A 39 7.17 -9.85 -27.84
N GLU A 40 7.02 -9.10 -28.94
CA GLU A 40 8.14 -8.68 -29.80
C GLU A 40 8.80 -7.36 -29.31
N ILE A 41 8.17 -6.66 -28.36
CA ILE A 41 8.70 -5.42 -27.79
C ILE A 41 9.87 -5.74 -26.86
N ASP A 42 10.95 -4.95 -26.94
CA ASP A 42 12.06 -5.06 -26.01
C ASP A 42 11.61 -4.81 -24.56
N ALA A 43 12.13 -5.60 -23.63
CA ALA A 43 11.80 -5.53 -22.22
C ALA A 43 11.96 -4.10 -21.63
N ALA A 44 12.97 -3.35 -22.08
CA ALA A 44 13.22 -1.99 -21.63
C ALA A 44 12.26 -0.96 -22.23
N GLU A 45 11.55 -1.31 -23.31
CA GLU A 45 10.62 -0.42 -24.02
C GLU A 45 9.16 -0.67 -23.65
N LEU A 46 8.84 -1.78 -22.96
CA LEU A 46 7.47 -2.18 -22.60
C LEU A 46 6.71 -1.10 -21.83
N LYS A 47 7.29 -0.53 -20.76
CA LYS A 47 6.65 0.55 -19.99
C LYS A 47 6.32 1.73 -20.90
N ALA A 48 7.28 2.16 -21.72
CA ALA A 48 7.11 3.29 -22.62
C ALA A 48 6.01 3.03 -23.67
N MET A 49 5.98 1.85 -24.27
CA MET A 49 4.94 1.44 -25.21
C MET A 49 3.56 1.38 -24.54
N CYS A 50 3.47 0.82 -23.33
CA CYS A 50 2.24 0.76 -22.56
C CYS A 50 1.69 2.16 -22.27
N LEU A 51 2.54 3.09 -21.79
CA LEU A 51 2.14 4.48 -21.54
C LEU A 51 1.64 5.18 -22.81
N MET A 52 2.30 4.95 -23.95
CA MET A 52 1.84 5.50 -25.24
C MET A 52 0.46 4.95 -25.62
N SER A 53 0.25 3.63 -25.54
CA SER A 53 -1.04 3.01 -25.85
C SER A 53 -2.15 3.45 -24.90
N ILE A 54 -1.84 3.72 -23.63
CA ILE A 54 -2.79 4.31 -22.68
C ILE A 54 -3.25 5.68 -23.19
N THR A 55 -2.34 6.52 -23.68
CA THR A 55 -2.70 7.87 -24.15
C THR A 55 -3.53 7.90 -25.44
N ASP A 56 -3.60 6.79 -26.18
CA ASP A 56 -4.47 6.65 -27.36
C ASP A 56 -5.95 6.45 -26.99
N GLN A 57 -6.24 6.17 -25.71
CA GLN A 57 -7.59 6.01 -25.16
C GLN A 57 -8.10 7.31 -24.52
N GLU A 58 -9.42 7.46 -24.38
CA GLU A 58 -9.98 8.46 -23.47
C GLU A 58 -9.64 8.07 -22.01
N PRO A 59 -9.42 9.04 -21.10
CA PRO A 59 -8.94 8.74 -19.74
C PRO A 59 -9.82 7.77 -18.95
N ALA A 60 -11.14 7.86 -19.10
CA ALA A 60 -12.06 6.91 -18.48
C ALA A 60 -11.88 5.49 -19.03
N ASP A 61 -11.70 5.35 -20.34
CA ASP A 61 -11.51 4.05 -21.00
C ASP A 61 -10.16 3.44 -20.61
N ALA A 62 -9.10 4.24 -20.56
CA ALA A 62 -7.81 3.82 -20.03
C ALA A 62 -7.90 3.37 -18.56
N ALA A 63 -8.58 4.16 -17.72
CA ALA A 63 -8.77 3.80 -16.31
C ALA A 63 -9.56 2.49 -16.17
N LYS A 64 -10.60 2.28 -16.99
CA LYS A 64 -11.35 1.04 -17.04
C LYS A 64 -10.43 -0.14 -17.35
N ILE A 65 -9.62 -0.06 -18.41
CA ILE A 65 -8.69 -1.14 -18.82
C ILE A 65 -7.73 -1.51 -17.69
N VAL A 66 -7.13 -0.52 -17.02
CA VAL A 66 -6.19 -0.74 -15.91
C VAL A 66 -6.90 -1.36 -14.70
N LEU A 67 -8.09 -0.88 -14.35
CA LEU A 67 -8.88 -1.43 -13.25
C LEU A 67 -9.41 -2.84 -13.53
N GLU A 68 -9.80 -3.14 -14.77
CA GLU A 68 -10.14 -4.51 -15.19
C GLU A 68 -8.95 -5.44 -15.02
N TYR A 69 -7.75 -5.01 -15.43
CA TYR A 69 -6.55 -5.82 -15.24
C TYR A 69 -6.28 -6.14 -13.76
N LEU A 70 -6.44 -5.16 -12.87
CA LEU A 70 -6.13 -5.32 -11.45
C LEU A 70 -7.23 -6.04 -10.66
N PHE A 71 -8.50 -5.92 -11.07
CA PHE A 71 -9.64 -6.25 -10.21
C PHE A 71 -10.74 -7.08 -10.89
N GLU A 72 -10.49 -7.69 -12.05
CA GLU A 72 -11.51 -8.47 -12.78
C GLU A 72 -12.13 -9.61 -11.93
N ASP A 73 -11.38 -10.17 -10.98
CA ASP A 73 -11.85 -11.22 -10.08
C ASP A 73 -12.61 -10.68 -8.84
N GLU A 74 -12.49 -9.39 -8.54
CA GLU A 74 -13.01 -8.78 -7.31
C GLU A 74 -14.16 -7.79 -7.52
N LEU A 75 -14.23 -7.19 -8.71
CA LEU A 75 -15.17 -6.13 -9.05
C LEU A 75 -15.97 -6.50 -10.29
N LYS A 76 -17.27 -6.19 -10.26
CA LYS A 76 -18.15 -6.36 -11.42
C LYS A 76 -17.88 -5.25 -12.44
N GLU A 77 -18.12 -5.53 -13.71
CA GLU A 77 -17.96 -4.58 -14.82
C GLU A 77 -18.58 -3.19 -14.53
N GLY A 78 -19.83 -3.15 -14.07
CA GLY A 78 -20.49 -1.87 -13.74
C GLY A 78 -19.86 -1.11 -12.56
N GLN A 79 -19.18 -1.79 -11.64
CA GLN A 79 -18.42 -1.14 -10.57
C GLN A 79 -17.11 -0.56 -11.12
N ILE A 80 -16.43 -1.31 -11.98
CA ILE A 80 -15.21 -0.87 -12.66
C ILE A 80 -15.50 0.38 -13.50
N ASP A 81 -16.60 0.39 -14.27
CA ASP A 81 -17.03 1.55 -15.05
C ASP A 81 -17.19 2.80 -14.19
N GLN A 82 -17.86 2.66 -13.04
CA GLN A 82 -18.05 3.77 -12.11
C GLN A 82 -16.72 4.24 -11.51
N LEU A 83 -15.88 3.31 -11.07
CA LEU A 83 -14.59 3.61 -10.45
C LEU A 83 -13.63 4.26 -11.45
N ALA A 84 -13.64 3.87 -12.72
CA ALA A 84 -12.86 4.47 -13.78
C ALA A 84 -13.18 5.96 -13.99
N HIS A 85 -14.45 6.34 -13.86
CA HIS A 85 -14.85 7.75 -13.86
C HIS A 85 -14.38 8.48 -12.60
N GLN A 86 -14.52 7.87 -11.43
CA GLN A 86 -14.12 8.47 -10.15
C GLN A 86 -12.60 8.68 -10.06
N LEU A 87 -11.80 7.73 -10.52
CA LEU A 87 -10.33 7.75 -10.46
C LEU A 87 -9.71 8.99 -11.11
N GLN A 88 -10.41 9.64 -12.05
CA GLN A 88 -9.94 10.87 -12.69
C GLN A 88 -9.91 12.08 -11.76
N THR A 89 -10.69 12.06 -10.66
CA THR A 89 -10.85 13.22 -9.78
C THR A 89 -10.74 12.87 -8.29
N GLU A 90 -11.06 11.65 -7.91
CA GLU A 90 -11.10 11.18 -6.53
C GLU A 90 -9.84 10.37 -6.20
N LYS A 91 -9.35 10.53 -4.98
CA LYS A 91 -8.22 9.75 -4.48
C LYS A 91 -8.69 8.42 -3.93
N LEU A 92 -9.05 7.49 -4.81
CA LEU A 92 -9.66 6.23 -4.40
C LEU A 92 -8.77 5.36 -3.48
N TRP A 93 -7.45 5.55 -3.48
CA TRP A 93 -6.53 4.92 -2.54
C TRP A 93 -6.54 5.52 -1.12
N GLU A 94 -7.33 6.59 -0.89
CA GLU A 94 -7.54 7.23 0.42
C GLU A 94 -9.04 7.20 0.79
N GLU A 95 -9.91 7.38 -0.20
CA GLU A 95 -11.34 7.67 -0.02
C GLU A 95 -12.26 6.45 -0.20
N ASN A 96 -11.78 5.37 -0.84
CA ASN A 96 -12.64 4.22 -1.09
C ASN A 96 -12.96 3.47 0.22
N PRO A 97 -14.22 3.05 0.46
CA PRO A 97 -14.56 2.31 1.67
C PRO A 97 -13.92 0.92 1.78
N ARG A 98 -13.48 0.34 0.66
CA ARG A 98 -12.79 -0.96 0.60
C ARG A 98 -11.28 -0.74 0.68
N LEU A 99 -10.74 -0.73 1.89
CA LEU A 99 -9.31 -0.46 2.15
C LEU A 99 -8.40 -1.46 1.45
N GLU A 100 -8.83 -2.72 1.31
CA GLU A 100 -8.08 -3.77 0.64
C GLU A 100 -7.77 -3.48 -0.84
N LEU A 101 -8.50 -2.55 -1.46
CA LEU A 101 -8.27 -2.14 -2.84
C LEU A 101 -7.33 -0.93 -2.97
N HIS A 102 -6.93 -0.31 -1.86
CA HIS A 102 -6.24 0.99 -1.88
C HIS A 102 -4.90 0.95 -2.60
N GLU A 103 -4.07 -0.08 -2.37
CA GLU A 103 -2.79 -0.22 -3.08
C GLU A 103 -3.00 -0.38 -4.59
N GLY A 104 -3.98 -1.19 -5.02
CA GLY A 104 -4.29 -1.33 -6.44
C GLY A 104 -4.80 -0.02 -7.06
N PHE A 105 -5.63 0.75 -6.36
CA PHE A 105 -6.04 2.08 -6.82
C PHE A 105 -4.87 3.06 -6.90
N PHE A 106 -3.91 2.97 -5.98
CA PHE A 106 -2.69 3.76 -6.04
C PHE A 106 -1.90 3.41 -7.31
N ASN A 107 -1.66 2.13 -7.56
CA ASN A 107 -0.90 1.64 -8.72
C ASN A 107 -1.58 2.02 -10.04
N ALA A 108 -2.90 1.87 -10.12
CA ALA A 108 -3.69 2.31 -11.28
C ALA A 108 -3.56 3.82 -11.52
N THR A 109 -3.76 4.63 -10.47
CA THR A 109 -3.67 6.09 -10.57
C THR A 109 -2.28 6.52 -10.96
N GLN A 110 -1.23 5.91 -10.40
CA GLN A 110 0.16 6.23 -10.73
C GLN A 110 0.46 6.03 -12.21
N LEU A 111 0.10 4.88 -12.77
CA LEU A 111 0.31 4.59 -14.18
C LEU A 111 -0.41 5.60 -15.09
N LEU A 112 -1.66 5.94 -14.74
CA LEU A 112 -2.48 6.88 -15.50
C LEU A 112 -2.04 8.34 -15.33
N TYR A 113 -1.59 8.71 -14.12
CA TYR A 113 -0.98 10.01 -13.83
C TYR A 113 0.25 10.23 -14.70
N GLU A 114 1.13 9.21 -14.79
CA GLU A 114 2.32 9.23 -15.63
C GLU A 114 1.95 9.33 -17.12
N ALA A 115 1.03 8.47 -17.61
CA ALA A 115 0.63 8.45 -19.01
C ALA A 115 0.02 9.79 -19.47
N TYR A 116 -0.85 10.39 -18.67
CA TYR A 116 -1.56 11.63 -19.03
C TYR A 116 -0.91 12.90 -18.47
N ASN A 117 0.38 12.88 -18.11
CA ASN A 117 1.12 14.05 -17.62
C ASN A 117 0.39 14.80 -16.49
N GLY A 118 -0.13 14.06 -15.51
CA GLY A 118 -0.74 14.61 -14.30
C GLY A 118 -2.21 14.99 -14.41
N LYS A 119 -2.94 14.46 -15.39
CA LYS A 119 -4.40 14.63 -15.51
C LYS A 119 -5.17 13.94 -14.38
N PHE A 120 -4.67 12.82 -13.89
CA PHE A 120 -5.21 12.10 -12.73
C PHE A 120 -4.74 12.74 -11.43
N PRO A 121 -5.37 12.45 -10.27
CA PRO A 121 -4.87 12.88 -8.97
C PRO A 121 -3.43 12.43 -8.74
N HIS A 122 -2.61 13.26 -8.10
CA HIS A 122 -1.20 12.92 -7.83
C HIS A 122 -1.12 11.86 -6.71
N PRO A 123 -0.64 10.65 -7.00
CA PRO A 123 -0.48 9.61 -5.99
C PRO A 123 0.78 9.86 -5.18
N GLN A 124 0.66 9.77 -3.86
CA GLN A 124 1.78 9.91 -2.94
C GLN A 124 1.72 8.82 -1.86
N ALA A 125 2.79 8.04 -1.78
CA ALA A 125 3.00 7.01 -0.76
C ALA A 125 4.21 7.39 0.08
N VAL A 126 4.43 6.64 1.16
CA VAL A 126 5.60 6.76 2.02
C VAL A 126 6.31 5.42 2.13
N GLU A 127 7.64 5.46 2.13
CA GLU A 127 8.49 4.33 2.46
C GLU A 127 9.39 4.73 3.63
N PHE A 128 9.46 3.86 4.63
CA PHE A 128 10.36 4.07 5.76
C PHE A 128 10.90 2.75 6.31
N LYS A 129 12.07 2.84 6.91
CA LYS A 129 12.67 1.76 7.70
C LYS A 129 12.41 2.01 9.17
N VAL A 130 11.84 1.04 9.86
CA VAL A 130 11.61 1.09 11.30
C VAL A 130 12.27 -0.10 11.97
N LYS A 131 13.08 0.18 12.99
CA LYS A 131 13.68 -0.84 13.85
C LYS A 131 12.84 -1.02 15.09
N VAL A 132 12.49 -2.27 15.36
CA VAL A 132 11.79 -2.69 16.56
C VAL A 132 12.75 -3.52 17.40
N THR A 133 12.96 -3.13 18.65
CA THR A 133 13.85 -3.83 19.59
C THR A 133 13.05 -4.29 20.82
N ALA A 134 13.14 -5.58 21.12
CA ALA A 134 12.55 -6.19 22.30
C ALA A 134 13.58 -6.32 23.43
N ALA A 135 13.10 -6.38 24.67
CA ALA A 135 13.95 -6.74 25.81
C ALA A 135 14.32 -8.24 25.80
N ASP A 136 13.37 -9.10 25.42
CA ASP A 136 13.57 -10.53 25.18
C ASP A 136 13.34 -10.85 23.70
N GLY A 137 14.25 -11.60 23.08
CA GLY A 137 14.14 -12.02 21.69
C GLY A 137 12.88 -12.86 21.41
N ALA A 138 12.36 -13.58 22.41
CA ALA A 138 11.12 -14.34 22.28
C ALA A 138 9.90 -13.44 21.99
N ASP A 139 9.95 -12.16 22.40
CA ASP A 139 8.84 -11.22 22.19
C ASP A 139 8.69 -10.82 20.72
N LEU A 140 9.74 -10.97 19.90
CA LEU A 140 9.66 -10.73 18.45
C LEU A 140 8.71 -11.70 17.73
N ALA A 141 8.33 -12.82 18.36
CA ALA A 141 7.41 -13.80 17.77
C ALA A 141 6.03 -13.21 17.44
N VAL A 142 5.66 -12.07 18.02
CA VAL A 142 4.40 -11.36 17.69
C VAL A 142 4.31 -10.95 16.23
N PHE A 143 5.43 -10.87 15.51
CA PHE A 143 5.46 -10.46 14.09
C PHE A 143 5.53 -11.64 13.10
N ASP A 144 5.63 -12.89 13.56
CA ASP A 144 5.96 -14.02 12.69
C ASP A 144 4.80 -14.44 11.75
N GLU A 145 3.54 -14.29 12.17
CA GLU A 145 2.37 -14.68 11.37
C GLU A 145 1.76 -13.50 10.60
N ASN A 146 1.32 -12.45 11.31
CA ASN A 146 0.77 -11.24 10.72
C ASN A 146 1.43 -10.02 11.37
N PRO A 147 2.50 -9.47 10.76
CA PRO A 147 3.22 -8.36 11.35
C PRO A 147 2.43 -7.04 11.29
N ALA A 148 1.40 -6.91 10.44
CA ALA A 148 0.77 -5.63 10.16
C ALA A 148 0.11 -5.00 11.39
N ALA A 149 -0.80 -5.74 12.05
CA ALA A 149 -1.47 -5.26 13.25
C ALA A 149 -0.51 -4.94 14.41
N PRO A 150 0.40 -5.84 14.83
CA PRO A 150 1.34 -5.53 15.90
C PRO A 150 2.29 -4.38 15.54
N LEU A 151 2.73 -4.27 14.28
CA LEU A 151 3.58 -3.19 13.82
C LEU A 151 2.82 -1.85 13.80
N LEU A 152 1.60 -1.81 13.29
CA LEU A 152 0.80 -0.59 13.23
C LEU A 152 0.48 -0.05 14.64
N ARG A 153 0.25 -0.95 15.62
CA ARG A 153 0.15 -0.57 17.04
C ARG A 153 1.44 0.05 17.58
N LEU A 154 2.61 -0.42 17.13
CA LEU A 154 3.89 0.19 17.49
C LEU A 154 4.12 1.52 16.78
N LEU A 155 3.64 1.70 15.55
CA LEU A 155 3.82 2.93 14.79
C LEU A 155 2.92 4.06 15.29
N ALA A 156 1.73 3.73 15.77
CA ALA A 156 0.71 4.72 16.13
C ALA A 156 1.20 5.75 17.17
N PRO A 157 1.90 5.40 18.26
CA PRO A 157 2.46 6.39 19.20
C PRO A 157 3.51 7.34 18.61
N GLY A 158 4.09 7.00 17.45
CA GLY A 158 5.01 7.87 16.71
C GLY A 158 4.32 8.88 15.79
N LEU A 159 2.98 8.87 15.71
CA LEU A 159 2.19 9.83 14.93
C LEU A 159 1.72 11.00 15.81
N SER A 160 1.18 12.05 15.18
CA SER A 160 0.54 13.14 15.93
C SER A 160 -0.76 12.65 16.58
N ASP A 161 -1.15 13.20 17.74
CA ASP A 161 -2.43 12.87 18.38
C ASP A 161 -3.65 13.14 17.47
N SER A 162 -3.50 14.05 16.50
CA SER A 162 -4.50 14.38 15.49
C SER A 162 -4.49 13.47 14.26
N ALA A 163 -3.56 12.50 14.19
CA ALA A 163 -3.41 11.63 13.05
C ALA A 163 -4.70 10.86 12.78
N LEU A 164 -5.01 10.70 11.49
CA LEU A 164 -6.23 10.06 11.04
C LEU A 164 -6.37 8.64 11.57
N LEU A 165 -5.25 7.92 11.66
CA LEU A 165 -5.18 6.56 12.18
C LEU A 165 -5.81 6.47 13.59
N HIS A 166 -5.50 7.41 14.49
CA HIS A 166 -6.09 7.44 15.82
C HIS A 166 -7.59 7.74 15.80
N ARG A 167 -8.02 8.63 14.91
CA ARG A 167 -9.42 9.04 14.80
C ARG A 167 -10.32 7.91 14.29
N LEU A 168 -9.82 7.11 13.34
CA LEU A 168 -10.61 6.06 12.69
C LEU A 168 -10.43 4.68 13.33
N PHE A 169 -9.25 4.39 13.89
CA PHE A 169 -8.90 3.06 14.38
C PHE A 169 -8.46 3.04 15.86
N GLY A 170 -8.86 4.03 16.66
CA GLY A 170 -8.51 4.10 18.07
C GLY A 170 -8.91 2.84 18.86
N ASP A 171 -10.09 2.29 18.59
CA ASP A 171 -10.58 1.08 19.24
C ASP A 171 -9.77 -0.18 18.82
N GLN A 172 -9.39 -0.29 17.55
CA GLN A 172 -8.59 -1.40 17.01
C GLN A 172 -7.14 -1.35 17.52
N LEU A 173 -6.58 -0.14 17.63
CA LEU A 173 -5.26 0.10 18.20
C LEU A 173 -5.20 -0.32 19.68
N ALA A 174 -6.25 -0.03 20.45
CA ALA A 174 -6.36 -0.41 21.86
C ALA A 174 -6.86 -1.87 22.07
N GLY A 175 -7.52 -2.42 21.05
CA GLY A 175 -8.16 -3.73 21.07
C GLY A 175 -7.23 -4.88 20.70
N THR A 176 -7.79 -6.09 20.74
CA THR A 176 -7.04 -7.34 20.48
C THR A 176 -7.01 -7.74 19.01
N THR A 177 -7.81 -7.09 18.16
CA THR A 177 -8.00 -7.40 16.74
C THR A 177 -7.87 -6.13 15.91
N PHE A 178 -7.15 -6.18 14.79
CA PHE A 178 -7.02 -5.07 13.86
C PHE A 178 -6.95 -5.60 12.42
N VAL A 179 -8.12 -5.99 11.90
CA VAL A 179 -8.25 -6.68 10.61
C VAL A 179 -7.90 -5.81 9.42
N GLU A 180 -8.01 -4.49 9.55
CA GLU A 180 -7.70 -3.51 8.49
C GLU A 180 -6.20 -3.19 8.39
N ALA A 181 -5.38 -3.59 9.36
CA ALA A 181 -3.96 -3.25 9.40
C ALA A 181 -3.18 -3.68 8.13
N PRO A 182 -3.41 -4.88 7.54
CA PRO A 182 -2.77 -5.26 6.27
C PRO A 182 -3.16 -4.36 5.09
N SER A 183 -4.34 -3.73 5.12
CA SER A 183 -4.78 -2.80 4.08
C SER A 183 -4.23 -1.38 4.27
N ILE A 184 -3.77 -1.04 5.48
CA ILE A 184 -3.12 0.24 5.80
C ILE A 184 -1.62 0.16 5.52
N LEU A 185 -0.98 -0.94 5.90
CA LEU A 185 0.43 -1.24 5.64
C LEU A 185 0.55 -2.11 4.40
N TRP A 186 0.54 -1.47 3.23
CA TRP A 186 0.52 -2.13 1.92
C TRP A 186 1.64 -3.17 1.75
N GLN A 187 2.88 -2.80 2.11
CA GLN A 187 4.01 -3.72 2.02
C GLN A 187 4.84 -3.68 3.30
N ILE A 188 5.15 -4.87 3.83
CA ILE A 188 5.98 -5.05 5.02
C ILE A 188 7.04 -6.09 4.71
N THR A 189 8.29 -5.67 4.59
CA THR A 189 9.41 -6.57 4.34
C THR A 189 10.38 -6.57 5.53
N PRO A 190 10.51 -7.67 6.28
CA PRO A 190 11.55 -7.79 7.29
C PRO A 190 12.92 -7.88 6.58
N SER A 191 13.89 -7.11 7.04
CA SER A 191 15.24 -7.08 6.47
C SER A 191 16.28 -7.56 7.49
N GLU A 192 16.77 -6.66 8.35
CA GLU A 192 17.81 -6.95 9.33
C GLU A 192 17.23 -7.54 10.62
N LYS A 193 17.50 -8.81 10.91
CA LYS A 193 17.09 -9.49 12.16
C LYS A 193 18.30 -9.84 13.02
N THR A 194 18.24 -9.45 14.29
CA THR A 194 19.18 -9.86 15.34
C THR A 194 18.47 -10.72 16.38
N ALA A 195 19.15 -11.09 17.47
CA ALA A 195 18.53 -11.85 18.55
C ALA A 195 17.39 -11.08 19.25
N THR A 196 17.42 -9.76 19.26
CA THR A 196 16.46 -8.92 20.01
C THR A 196 15.88 -7.76 19.19
N SER A 197 16.22 -7.64 17.91
CA SER A 197 15.67 -6.60 17.05
C SER A 197 15.34 -7.11 15.65
N VAL A 198 14.39 -6.44 15.00
CA VAL A 198 14.08 -6.61 13.59
C VAL A 198 13.88 -5.23 12.96
N VAL A 199 14.36 -5.05 11.73
CA VAL A 199 14.05 -3.89 10.89
C VAL A 199 12.99 -4.28 9.89
N PHE A 200 11.96 -3.46 9.78
CA PHE A 200 10.93 -3.55 8.76
C PHE A 200 11.07 -2.41 7.77
N ASP A 201 11.02 -2.76 6.48
CA ASP A 201 10.82 -1.83 5.39
C ASP A 201 9.31 -1.78 5.12
N VAL A 202 8.72 -0.61 5.27
CA VAL A 202 7.26 -0.42 5.25
C VAL A 202 6.89 0.56 4.15
N ILE A 203 5.88 0.20 3.36
CA ILE A 203 5.22 1.06 2.38
C ILE A 203 3.74 1.20 2.74
N ALA A 204 3.25 2.44 2.69
CA ALA A 204 1.85 2.77 2.95
C ALA A 204 1.45 4.06 2.20
N SER A 205 0.15 4.37 2.16
CA SER A 205 -0.31 5.71 1.75
C SER A 205 0.25 6.77 2.70
N ASP A 206 0.66 7.92 2.16
CA ASP A 206 1.03 9.07 2.97
C ASP A 206 -0.13 9.51 3.90
N TYR A 207 -1.36 9.40 3.41
CA TYR A 207 -2.61 9.65 4.10
C TYR A 207 -2.68 9.09 5.53
N TRP A 208 -2.08 7.92 5.75
CA TRP A 208 -2.08 7.24 7.04
C TRP A 208 -0.86 7.61 7.91
N LEU A 209 0.33 7.68 7.30
CA LEU A 209 1.60 7.61 8.04
C LEU A 209 2.57 8.76 7.73
N GLU A 210 2.11 9.83 7.08
CA GLU A 210 2.92 11.00 6.75
C GLU A 210 3.64 11.59 7.98
N ASP A 211 2.92 11.71 9.10
CA ASP A 211 3.44 12.30 10.33
C ASP A 211 4.58 11.46 10.93
N PHE A 212 4.71 10.19 10.55
CA PHE A 212 5.75 9.29 11.09
C PHE A 212 7.16 9.79 10.78
N LYS A 213 7.36 10.64 9.77
CA LYS A 213 8.64 11.28 9.48
C LYS A 213 9.20 12.12 10.65
N TYR A 214 8.34 12.53 11.57
CA TYR A 214 8.71 13.28 12.77
C TYR A 214 8.93 12.39 14.00
N ALA A 215 8.74 11.08 13.89
CA ALA A 215 8.93 10.16 14.99
C ALA A 215 10.39 10.12 15.44
N ASP A 216 10.60 10.41 16.73
CA ASP A 216 11.83 10.12 17.46
C ASP A 216 11.86 8.65 17.93
N THR A 217 12.88 8.26 18.69
CA THR A 217 12.88 6.97 19.38
C THR A 217 11.93 6.99 20.56
N TYR A 218 11.08 5.97 20.68
CA TYR A 218 10.13 5.82 21.80
C TYR A 218 9.93 4.36 22.19
N GLU A 219 9.25 4.14 23.31
CA GLU A 219 8.79 2.82 23.72
C GLU A 219 7.28 2.69 23.50
N ALA A 220 6.84 1.57 22.95
CA ALA A 220 5.44 1.28 22.74
C ALA A 220 5.13 -0.20 23.03
N PRO A 221 3.96 -0.50 23.62
CA PRO A 221 3.51 -1.87 23.79
C PRO A 221 2.89 -2.41 22.50
N THR A 222 3.06 -3.70 22.24
CA THR A 222 2.23 -4.42 21.25
C THR A 222 1.95 -5.86 21.67
N HIS A 223 1.14 -6.54 20.87
CA HIS A 223 0.81 -7.95 20.98
C HIS A 223 0.40 -8.50 19.60
N ALA A 224 0.54 -9.82 19.43
CA ALA A 224 0.00 -10.52 18.27
C ALA A 224 -1.51 -10.28 18.16
N ASP A 225 -2.01 -10.19 16.93
CA ASP A 225 -3.44 -10.04 16.69
C ASP A 225 -4.18 -11.33 17.04
N ALA A 226 -5.34 -11.21 17.67
CA ALA A 226 -6.17 -12.38 17.94
C ALA A 226 -6.72 -12.92 16.61
N SER A 227 -6.55 -14.22 16.37
CA SER A 227 -7.19 -14.89 15.24
C SER A 227 -8.70 -14.70 15.33
N VAL A 228 -9.32 -14.11 14.31
CA VAL A 228 -10.78 -14.11 14.18
C VAL A 228 -11.18 -15.55 13.91
N GLU A 229 -11.72 -16.26 14.91
CA GLU A 229 -12.48 -17.48 14.65
C GLU A 229 -13.64 -17.08 13.75
N VAL A 230 -13.55 -17.44 12.47
CA VAL A 230 -14.66 -17.32 11.53
C VAL A 230 -15.72 -18.31 12.05
N ALA A 231 -16.73 -17.79 12.73
CA ALA A 231 -17.90 -18.59 13.07
C ALA A 231 -18.55 -19.03 11.75
N GLU A 232 -18.46 -20.33 11.45
CA GLU A 232 -19.20 -21.01 10.38
C GLU A 232 -20.72 -20.76 10.46
#